data_AF-A0A7X7QLE3-F1
#
_entry.id   AF-A0A7X7QLE3-F1
#
_cell.length_a   1.000
_cell.length_b   1.000
_cell.length_c   1.000
_cell.angle_alpha   90.00
_cell.angle_beta   90.00
_cell.angle_gamma   90.00
#
_symmetry.space_group_name_H-M   'P 1'
#
loop_
_entity.id
_entity.type
_entity.pdbx_description
1 polymer ?
#
loop_
_entity_poly.entity_id
_entity_poly.type
_entity_poly.pdbx_seq_one_letter_code
_entity_poly.pdbx_strand_id
1 'polypeptide(L)' 'MLPTQFSRTYHVSPLGLDLNDGGPDRPLKTIQKALDLAQPGERVLLAPGIYNERL' A
#
# COMPACT_ATOMS: atom_id res chain seq x y z
N MET A 1 -1.65 -26.82 2.67
CA MET A 1 -1.49 -25.42 3.15
C MET A 1 -2.58 -24.59 2.46
N LEU A 2 -3.41 -23.88 3.21
CA LEU A 2 -4.36 -22.94 2.59
C LEU A 2 -3.56 -21.75 2.04
N PRO A 3 -3.91 -21.19 0.87
CA PRO A 3 -3.25 -20.00 0.38
C PRO A 3 -3.46 -18.87 1.39
N THR A 4 -2.39 -18.12 1.71
CA THR A 4 -2.50 -16.92 2.54
C THR A 4 -3.39 -15.92 1.83
N GLN A 5 -4.63 -15.79 2.30
CA GLN A 5 -5.59 -14.86 1.74
C GLN A 5 -5.56 -13.57 2.54
N PHE A 6 -5.30 -12.47 1.85
CA PHE A 6 -5.37 -11.14 2.43
C PHE A 6 -6.75 -10.55 2.16
N SER A 7 -7.37 -9.94 3.17
CA SER A 7 -8.69 -9.31 3.03
C SER A 7 -8.65 -8.06 2.16
N ARG A 8 -7.52 -7.35 2.12
CA ARG A 8 -7.28 -6.18 1.27
C ARG A 8 -5.82 -6.06 0.86
N THR A 9 -5.59 -5.42 -0.29
CA THR A 9 -4.27 -4.98 -0.75
C THR A 9 -4.28 -3.47 -0.92
N TYR A 10 -3.39 -2.76 -0.23
CA TYR A 10 -3.09 -1.35 -0.52
C TYR A 10 -1.92 -1.26 -1.49
N HIS A 11 -2.08 -0.53 -2.57
CA HIS A 11 -1.03 -0.25 -3.54
C HIS A 11 -0.39 1.10 -3.24
N VAL A 12 0.94 1.12 -3.23
CA VAL A 12 1.72 2.35 -3.02
C VAL A 12 2.67 2.54 -4.20
N SER A 13 2.79 3.76 -4.71
CA SER A 13 3.69 4.11 -5.79
C SER A 13 4.32 5.48 -5.53
N PRO A 14 5.61 5.71 -5.86
CA PRO A 14 6.22 7.03 -5.71
C PRO A 14 5.51 8.13 -6.53
N LEU A 15 4.78 7.72 -7.58
CA LEU A 15 3.96 8.58 -8.44
C LEU A 15 2.49 8.69 -8.00
N GLY A 16 2.10 8.03 -6.90
CA GLY A 16 0.75 8.04 -6.35
C GLY A 16 0.41 9.32 -5.58
N LEU A 17 -0.75 9.31 -4.91
CA LEU A 17 -1.26 10.40 -4.06
C LEU A 17 -1.93 9.82 -2.81
N ASP A 18 -1.67 10.37 -1.63
CA ASP A 18 -2.27 9.89 -0.36
C ASP A 18 -3.75 10.24 -0.18
N LEU A 19 -4.29 11.02 -1.12
CA LEU A 19 -5.73 11.26 -1.27
C LEU A 19 -6.42 10.15 -2.07
N ASN A 20 -5.67 9.24 -2.68
CA ASN A 20 -6.23 8.06 -3.34
C ASN A 20 -6.68 7.00 -2.32
N ASP A 21 -7.44 6.02 -2.80
CA ASP A 21 -7.98 4.92 -1.98
C ASP A 21 -6.98 3.76 -1.78
N GLY A 22 -5.82 3.81 -2.45
CA GLY A 22 -4.82 2.75 -2.43
C GLY A 22 -5.18 1.54 -3.27
N GLY A 23 -6.12 1.69 -4.21
CA GLY A 23 -6.38 0.67 -5.22
C GLY A 23 -5.26 0.57 -6.27
N PRO A 24 -5.27 -0.47 -7.12
CA PRO A 24 -4.26 -0.67 -8.16
C PRO A 24 -4.20 0.48 -9.17
N ASP A 25 -5.35 1.06 -9.54
CA ASP A 25 -5.42 2.18 -10.49
C ASP A 25 -5.16 3.54 -9.84
N ARG A 26 -5.30 3.61 -8.52
CA ARG A 26 -5.17 4.84 -7.73
C ARG A 26 -4.34 4.54 -6.47
N PRO A 27 -3.02 4.34 -6.63
CA PRO A 27 -2.16 3.99 -5.50
C PRO A 27 -1.95 5.18 -4.56
N LEU A 28 -1.69 4.87 -3.29
CA LEU A 28 -1.17 5.83 -2.31
C LEU A 28 0.24 6.27 -2.71
N LYS A 29 0.68 7.42 -2.20
CA LYS A 29 2.04 7.89 -2.44
C LYS A 29 3.02 7.32 -1.43
N THR A 30 2.64 7.33 -0.16
CA THR A 30 3.55 7.04 0.95
C THR A 30 3.35 5.67 1.56
N ILE A 31 4.44 5.06 2.03
CA ILE A 31 4.42 3.81 2.77
C ILE A 31 3.73 4.04 4.12
N GLN A 32 4.04 5.14 4.81
CA GLN A 32 3.41 5.46 6.09
C GLN A 32 1.88 5.52 5.98
N LYS A 33 1.33 6.17 4.95
CA LYS A 33 -0.14 6.23 4.77
C LYS A 33 -0.76 4.85 4.61
N ALA A 34 -0.10 3.94 3.91
CA ALA A 34 -0.58 2.57 3.77
C ALA A 34 -0.51 1.81 5.10
N LEU A 35 0.54 2.01 5.89
CA LEU A 35 0.68 1.40 7.23
C LEU A 35 -0.39 1.92 8.20
N ASP A 36 -0.73 3.20 8.15
CA ASP A 36 -1.79 3.81 8.98
C ASP A 36 -3.18 3.23 8.65
N LEU A 37 -3.40 2.82 7.40
CA LEU A 37 -4.68 2.26 6.93
C LEU A 37 -4.77 0.74 7.12
N ALA A 38 -3.65 0.04 6.99
CA ALA A 38 -3.61 -1.42 7.00
C ALA A 38 -4.09 -2.00 8.34
N GLN A 39 -4.95 -2.99 8.25
CA GLN A 39 -5.44 -3.78 9.39
C GLN A 39 -4.82 -5.18 9.40
N PRO A 40 -4.90 -5.92 10.53
CA PRO A 40 -4.44 -7.30 10.60
C PRO A 40 -5.07 -8.18 9.51
N GLY A 41 -4.25 -8.94 8.79
CA GLY A 41 -4.69 -9.79 7.67
C GLY A 41 -4.75 -9.09 6.31
N GLU A 42 -4.36 -7.82 6.23
CA GLU A 42 -4.21 -7.08 4.97
C GLU A 42 -2.74 -7.04 4.52
N ARG A 43 -2.50 -6.56 3.30
CA ARG A 43 -1.13 -6.37 2.79
C ARG A 43 -0.95 -5.02 2.11
N VAL A 44 0.30 -4.58 2.05
CA VAL A 44 0.76 -3.41 1.29
C VAL A 44 1.66 -3.91 0.15
N LEU A 45 1.34 -3.51 -1.08
CA LEU A 45 2.11 -3.82 -2.28
C LEU A 45 2.77 -2.54 -2.80
N LEU A 46 4.11 -2.54 -2.81
CA LEU A 46 4.89 -1.41 -3.30
C LEU A 46 5.18 -1.60 -4.79
N ALA A 47 4.89 -0.57 -5.59
CA ALA A 47 5.37 -0.49 -6.96
C ALA A 47 6.90 -0.28 -6.97
N PRO A 48 7.60 -0.70 -8.03
CA PRO A 48 9.03 -0.43 -8.15
C PRO A 48 9.34 1.07 -8.09
N GLY A 49 10.34 1.43 -7.30
CA GLY A 49 10.81 2.81 -7.21
C GLY A 49 11.50 3.13 -5.88
N ILE A 50 11.86 4.40 -5.71
CA ILE A 50 12.56 4.91 -4.52
C ILE A 50 11.55 5.65 -3.64
N TYR A 51 11.48 5.26 -2.37
CA TYR A 51 10.65 5.87 -1.35
C TYR A 51 11.54 6.56 -0.32
N ASN A 52 11.68 7.88 -0.42
CA ASN A 52 12.49 8.67 0.50
C ASN A 52 11.69 9.04 1.76
N GLU A 53 11.33 8.02 2.53
CA GLU A 53 10.56 8.16 3.77
C GLU A 53 11.40 7.80 4.99
N ARG A 54 11.08 8.45 6.11
CA ARG A 54 11.53 8.03 7.43
C ARG A 54 10.32 7.51 8.18
N LEU A 55 10.28 6.20 8.37
CA LEU A 55 9.27 5.48 9.14
C LEU A 55 9.61 5.50 10.63
#